data_AF-A0A7V3WNK7-F1
#
_entry.id   AF-A0A7V3WNK7-F1
#
_cell.length_a   1.000
_cell.length_b   1.000
_cell.length_c   1.000
_cell.angle_alpha   90.00
_cell.angle_beta   90.00
_cell.angle_gamma   90.00
#
_symmetry.space_group_name_H-M   'P 1'
#
loop_
_entity.id
_entity.type
_entity.pdbx_description
1 polymer ?
#
loop_
_entity_poly.entity_id
_entity_poly.type
_entity_poly.pdbx_seq_one_letter_code
_entity_poly.pdbx_strand_id
1 'polypeptide(L)'
;MGGFLADTLAKYRFLTGDRQYDTLLRQDASGYVRFRLTGQEKPLVEQLRRNAEAFRWNWEAYTSEMRWTDRVMAFTRNYLAYLPERPPPAPAPEILYSTVTGDPGNPLVFPLNAVRWRTPPRQLAARVTESSRSAFAAELFHFGPQPRKLEAELFLLPAGDYELTVTAAGQPGALETRKVRLGDPPRRVAFELPARQLCTVRLEAIGSK
;
A
#
# COMPACT_ATOMS: atom_id res chain seq x y z
N MET A 1 2.35 2.49 -24.01
CA MET A 1 2.59 3.95 -23.87
C MET A 1 2.00 4.55 -22.58
N GLY A 2 1.51 3.79 -21.59
CA GLY A 2 0.60 4.33 -20.55
C GLY A 2 1.07 4.35 -19.09
N GLY A 3 2.37 4.44 -18.78
CA GLY A 3 2.83 4.45 -17.37
C GLY A 3 2.93 5.85 -16.77
N PHE A 4 3.85 6.65 -17.29
CA PHE A 4 4.27 7.92 -16.69
C PHE A 4 3.16 8.96 -16.50
N LEU A 5 2.30 9.13 -17.52
CA LEU A 5 1.22 10.11 -17.45
C LEU A 5 0.18 9.71 -16.40
N ALA A 6 -0.29 8.45 -16.43
CA ALA A 6 -1.26 7.95 -15.45
C ALA A 6 -0.70 8.01 -14.02
N ASP A 7 0.59 7.70 -13.82
CA ASP A 7 1.25 7.80 -12.52
C ASP A 7 1.28 9.24 -11.99
N THR A 8 1.65 10.19 -12.85
CA THR A 8 1.71 11.62 -12.49
C THR A 8 0.31 12.18 -12.20
N LEU A 9 -0.66 11.84 -13.04
CA LEU A 9 -2.05 12.26 -12.88
C LEU A 9 -2.69 11.65 -11.62
N ALA A 10 -2.31 10.43 -11.24
CA ALA A 10 -2.78 9.83 -9.99
C ALA A 10 -2.29 10.63 -8.78
N LYS A 11 -1.00 10.99 -8.74
CA LYS A 11 -0.43 11.83 -7.68
C LYS A 11 -1.13 13.19 -7.60
N TYR A 12 -1.30 13.85 -8.74
CA TYR A 12 -2.04 15.11 -8.83
C TYR A 12 -3.47 14.97 -8.28
N ARG A 13 -4.20 13.94 -8.72
CA ARG A 13 -5.57 13.65 -8.29
C ARG A 13 -5.71 13.46 -6.79
N PHE A 14 -4.79 12.74 -6.15
CA PHE A 14 -4.85 12.46 -4.70
C PHE A 14 -4.33 13.62 -3.84
N LEU A 15 -3.46 14.49 -4.36
CA LEU A 15 -3.02 15.69 -3.65
C LEU A 15 -4.03 16.84 -3.71
N THR A 16 -4.64 17.04 -4.88
CA THR A 16 -5.50 18.21 -5.15
C THR A 16 -6.99 17.92 -5.00
N GLY A 17 -7.39 16.66 -5.14
CA GLY A 17 -8.80 16.28 -5.22
C GLY A 17 -9.42 16.46 -6.62
N ASP A 18 -8.68 16.98 -7.59
CA ASP A 18 -9.20 17.30 -8.93
C ASP A 18 -9.50 16.06 -9.76
N ARG A 19 -10.77 15.90 -10.13
CA ARG A 19 -11.34 14.71 -10.78
C ARG A 19 -11.31 14.73 -12.31
N GLN A 20 -10.78 15.77 -12.94
CA GLN A 20 -10.85 15.94 -14.40
C GLN A 20 -10.25 14.77 -15.20
N TYR A 21 -9.31 14.03 -14.61
CA TYR A 21 -8.63 12.88 -15.23
C TYR A 21 -9.11 11.51 -14.74
N ASP A 22 -10.18 11.43 -13.95
CA ASP A 22 -10.66 10.17 -13.36
C ASP A 22 -10.99 9.12 -14.45
N THR A 23 -11.50 9.53 -15.60
CA THR A 23 -11.80 8.61 -16.72
C THR A 23 -10.54 7.91 -17.24
N LEU A 24 -9.45 8.67 -17.45
CA LEU A 24 -8.16 8.13 -17.88
C LEU A 24 -7.59 7.22 -16.80
N LEU A 25 -7.62 7.65 -15.55
CA LEU A 25 -7.09 6.87 -14.43
C LEU A 25 -7.84 5.55 -14.21
N ARG A 26 -9.16 5.50 -14.46
CA ARG A 26 -9.94 4.26 -14.40
C ARG A 26 -9.55 3.24 -15.47
N GLN A 27 -9.04 3.69 -16.61
CA GLN A 27 -8.64 2.82 -17.71
C GLN A 27 -7.17 2.39 -17.57
N ASP A 28 -6.28 3.36 -17.31
CA ASP A 28 -4.84 3.17 -17.53
C ASP A 28 -4.03 3.04 -16.25
N ALA A 29 -4.56 3.43 -15.08
CA ALA A 29 -3.78 3.41 -13.85
C ALA A 29 -3.58 2.00 -13.27
N SER A 30 -2.66 1.89 -12.31
CA SER A 30 -2.42 0.64 -11.59
C SER A 30 -3.68 0.14 -10.86
N GLY A 31 -3.71 -1.15 -10.53
CA GLY A 31 -4.80 -1.76 -9.76
C GLY A 31 -5.00 -1.08 -8.39
N TYR A 32 -3.92 -0.61 -7.76
CA TYR A 32 -3.99 0.15 -6.52
C TYR A 32 -4.64 1.52 -6.70
N VAL A 33 -4.26 2.28 -7.73
CA VAL A 33 -4.89 3.59 -8.01
C VAL A 33 -6.36 3.40 -8.33
N ARG A 34 -6.72 2.41 -9.15
CA ARG A 34 -8.12 2.10 -9.46
C ARG A 34 -8.91 1.71 -8.21
N PHE A 35 -8.32 0.93 -7.31
CA PHE A 35 -8.90 0.63 -6.00
C PHE A 35 -9.15 1.90 -5.19
N ARG A 36 -8.14 2.77 -5.05
CA ARG A 36 -8.25 4.04 -4.30
C ARG A 36 -9.27 5.01 -4.92
N LEU A 37 -9.51 4.96 -6.23
CA LEU A 37 -10.48 5.81 -6.92
C LEU A 37 -11.93 5.31 -6.82
N THR A 38 -12.13 4.00 -6.78
CA THR A 38 -13.45 3.38 -6.99
C THR A 38 -13.94 2.54 -5.81
N GLY A 39 -13.06 2.21 -4.86
CA GLY A 39 -13.31 1.20 -3.83
C GLY A 39 -13.35 -0.24 -4.36
N GLN A 40 -13.22 -0.46 -5.67
CA GLN A 40 -13.27 -1.80 -6.25
C GLN A 40 -11.97 -2.55 -6.01
N GLU A 41 -12.05 -3.66 -5.29
CA GLU A 41 -10.87 -4.45 -4.93
C GLU A 41 -10.36 -5.32 -6.09
N LYS A 42 -11.25 -5.74 -6.99
CA LYS A 42 -10.96 -6.75 -8.01
C LYS A 42 -9.69 -6.44 -8.82
N PRO A 43 -9.46 -5.21 -9.35
CA PRO A 43 -8.24 -4.89 -10.08
C PRO A 43 -6.97 -4.99 -9.22
N LEU A 44 -7.05 -4.57 -7.95
CA LEU A 44 -5.92 -4.67 -7.02
C LEU A 44 -5.61 -6.13 -6.69
N VAL A 45 -6.62 -6.93 -6.36
CA VAL A 45 -6.45 -8.35 -6.02
C VAL A 45 -5.87 -9.12 -7.21
N GLU A 46 -6.32 -8.86 -8.43
CA GLU A 46 -5.78 -9.50 -9.63
C GLU A 46 -4.30 -9.17 -9.84
N GLN A 47 -3.92 -7.90 -9.67
CA GLN A 47 -2.52 -7.50 -9.77
C GLN A 47 -1.65 -8.11 -8.67
N LEU A 48 -2.15 -8.20 -7.43
CA LEU A 48 -1.46 -8.87 -6.32
C LEU A 48 -1.32 -10.38 -6.56
N ARG A 49 -2.34 -11.04 -7.10
CA ARG A 49 -2.27 -12.47 -7.48
C ARG A 49 -1.22 -12.72 -8.54
N ARG A 50 -1.21 -11.91 -9.61
CA ARG A 50 -0.20 -12.00 -10.66
C ARG A 50 1.21 -11.77 -10.12
N ASN A 51 1.37 -10.83 -9.18
CA ASN A 51 2.66 -10.59 -8.53
C ASN A 51 3.07 -11.74 -7.60
N ALA A 52 2.13 -12.34 -6.86
CA ALA A 52 2.40 -13.52 -6.05
C ALA A 52 2.79 -14.73 -6.93
N GLU A 53 2.13 -14.91 -8.07
CA GLU A 53 2.51 -15.92 -9.07
C GLU A 53 3.94 -15.69 -9.57
N ALA A 54 4.34 -14.44 -9.85
CA ALA A 54 5.71 -14.11 -10.27
C ALA A 54 6.79 -14.51 -9.25
N PHE A 55 6.47 -14.48 -7.96
CA PHE A 55 7.38 -14.85 -6.87
C PHE A 55 7.26 -16.30 -6.39
N ARG A 56 6.28 -17.07 -6.89
CA ARG A 56 6.03 -18.44 -6.43
C ARG A 56 7.00 -19.46 -7.02
N TRP A 57 7.67 -19.13 -8.11
CA TRP A 57 8.53 -20.05 -8.84
C TRP A 57 9.92 -20.11 -8.19
N ASN A 58 10.37 -21.33 -7.88
CA ASN A 58 11.63 -21.60 -7.20
C ASN A 58 12.48 -22.54 -8.07
N TRP A 59 13.24 -21.95 -9.00
CA TRP A 59 14.26 -22.68 -9.77
C TRP A 59 15.65 -22.29 -9.26
N GLU A 60 16.62 -23.19 -9.32
CA GLU A 60 18.00 -22.90 -8.89
C GLU A 60 18.56 -21.63 -9.56
N ALA A 61 18.36 -21.48 -10.88
CA ALA A 61 18.76 -20.29 -11.62
C ALA A 61 18.10 -18.98 -11.14
N TYR A 62 16.99 -19.05 -10.39
CA TYR A 62 16.24 -17.90 -9.90
C TYR A 62 16.48 -17.60 -8.41
N THR A 63 16.77 -18.61 -7.59
CA THR A 63 16.84 -18.48 -6.12
C THR A 63 18.18 -18.84 -5.50
N SER A 64 19.01 -19.68 -6.13
CA SER A 64 20.33 -20.07 -5.62
C SER A 64 21.49 -19.43 -6.40
N GLU A 65 21.31 -19.13 -7.69
CA GLU A 65 22.37 -18.61 -8.57
C GLU A 65 22.36 -17.07 -8.72
N MET A 66 21.21 -16.44 -8.42
CA MET A 66 21.04 -14.99 -8.55
C MET A 66 21.63 -14.25 -7.35
N ARG A 67 22.80 -13.62 -7.55
CA ARG A 67 23.50 -12.85 -6.51
C ARG A 67 22.88 -11.47 -6.21
N TRP A 68 21.94 -10.98 -7.03
CA TRP A 68 21.40 -9.61 -6.96
C TRP A 68 19.89 -9.57 -7.29
N THR A 69 19.13 -8.73 -6.58
CA THR A 69 17.66 -8.60 -6.70
C THR A 69 17.20 -7.92 -7.99
N ASP A 70 18.04 -7.09 -8.60
CA ASP A 70 17.78 -6.47 -9.91
C ASP A 70 17.71 -7.50 -11.04
N ARG A 71 18.51 -8.57 -10.95
CA ARG A 71 18.49 -9.68 -11.90
C ARG A 71 17.27 -10.55 -11.76
N VAL A 72 16.65 -10.70 -10.58
CA VAL A 72 15.35 -11.37 -10.44
C VAL A 72 14.29 -10.68 -11.31
N MET A 73 14.31 -9.34 -11.34
CA MET A 73 13.40 -8.53 -12.14
C MET A 73 13.77 -8.52 -13.63
N ALA A 74 15.05 -8.34 -13.94
CA ALA A 74 15.55 -8.25 -15.31
C ALA A 74 15.57 -9.62 -16.02
N PHE A 75 15.84 -10.71 -15.30
CA PHE A 75 15.86 -12.07 -15.82
C PHE A 75 14.48 -12.50 -16.29
N THR A 76 13.47 -12.31 -15.44
CA THR A 76 12.07 -12.61 -15.80
C THR A 76 11.59 -11.79 -16.99
N ARG A 77 11.98 -10.51 -17.07
CA ARG A 77 11.56 -9.63 -18.15
C ARG A 77 12.29 -9.90 -19.47
N ASN A 78 13.61 -10.08 -19.42
CA ASN A 78 14.46 -10.01 -20.60
C ASN A 78 14.90 -11.38 -21.11
N TYR A 79 14.85 -12.44 -20.28
CA TYR A 79 15.47 -13.73 -20.62
C TYR A 79 14.49 -14.90 -20.59
N LEU A 80 13.54 -14.95 -19.66
CA LEU A 80 12.59 -16.07 -19.57
C LEU A 80 11.66 -16.20 -20.78
N ALA A 81 11.44 -15.11 -21.54
CA ALA A 81 10.66 -15.14 -22.77
C ALA A 81 11.29 -16.01 -23.88
N TYR A 82 12.57 -16.35 -23.77
CA TYR A 82 13.28 -17.22 -24.72
C TYR A 82 13.26 -18.71 -24.34
N LEU A 83 12.68 -19.06 -23.19
CA LEU A 83 12.53 -20.46 -22.80
C LEU A 83 11.35 -21.12 -23.53
N PRO A 84 11.41 -22.43 -23.79
CA PRO A 84 10.34 -23.15 -24.47
C PRO A 84 9.04 -23.23 -23.66
N GLU A 85 9.15 -23.14 -22.33
CA GLU A 85 8.00 -23.08 -21.43
C GLU A 85 7.50 -21.65 -21.29
N ARG A 86 6.17 -21.49 -21.11
CA ARG A 86 5.57 -20.17 -20.91
C ARG A 86 6.19 -19.52 -19.66
N PRO A 87 6.81 -18.34 -19.77
CA PRO A 87 7.43 -17.70 -18.62
C PRO A 87 6.37 -17.27 -17.60
N PRO A 88 6.70 -17.28 -16.30
CA PRO A 88 5.85 -16.67 -15.28
C PRO A 88 5.67 -15.17 -15.57
N PRO A 89 4.61 -14.54 -15.01
CA PRO A 89 4.48 -13.10 -15.12
C PRO A 89 5.71 -12.40 -14.52
N ALA A 90 6.09 -11.26 -15.12
CA ALA A 90 7.12 -10.41 -14.54
C ALA A 90 6.66 -9.86 -13.18
N PRO A 91 7.52 -9.85 -12.15
CA PRO A 91 7.15 -9.22 -10.89
C PRO A 91 6.92 -7.72 -11.09
N ALA A 92 6.03 -7.16 -10.27
CA ALA A 92 5.65 -5.76 -10.26
C ALA A 92 5.66 -5.26 -8.80
N PRO A 93 6.84 -5.11 -8.18
CA PRO A 93 6.99 -4.77 -6.75
C PRO A 93 6.40 -3.41 -6.39
N GLU A 94 6.20 -2.54 -7.38
CA GLU A 94 5.57 -1.23 -7.21
C GLU A 94 4.17 -1.38 -6.61
N ILE A 95 3.43 -2.47 -6.92
CA ILE A 95 2.11 -2.69 -6.33
C ILE A 95 2.19 -2.90 -4.82
N LEU A 96 3.20 -3.65 -4.36
CA LEU A 96 3.41 -3.92 -2.93
C LEU A 96 3.80 -2.63 -2.23
N TYR A 97 4.73 -1.89 -2.82
CA TYR A 97 5.13 -0.58 -2.32
C TYR A 97 3.93 0.36 -2.18
N SER A 98 3.12 0.54 -3.22
CA SER A 98 1.95 1.43 -3.20
C SER A 98 0.93 1.00 -2.16
N THR A 99 0.64 -0.31 -2.04
CA THR A 99 -0.30 -0.80 -1.02
C THR A 99 0.18 -0.54 0.40
N VAL A 100 1.49 -0.72 0.66
CA VAL A 100 2.04 -0.58 2.01
C VAL A 100 2.20 0.89 2.38
N THR A 101 2.59 1.75 1.46
CA THR A 101 2.93 3.15 1.76
C THR A 101 1.79 4.13 1.52
N GLY A 102 0.82 3.76 0.69
CA GLY A 102 -0.23 4.67 0.23
C GLY A 102 0.13 5.54 -0.97
N ASP A 103 1.34 5.40 -1.52
CA ASP A 103 1.83 6.21 -2.65
C ASP A 103 1.15 5.80 -3.97
N PRO A 104 0.39 6.69 -4.61
CA PRO A 104 -0.23 6.40 -5.89
C PRO A 104 0.77 6.50 -7.04
N GLY A 105 0.76 5.51 -7.93
CA GLY A 105 1.59 5.48 -9.13
C GLY A 105 3.03 5.00 -8.86
N ASN A 106 3.95 5.35 -9.76
CA ASN A 106 5.34 4.89 -9.71
C ASN A 106 6.14 5.56 -8.57
N PRO A 107 6.83 4.80 -7.70
CA PRO A 107 7.69 5.34 -6.64
C PRO A 107 8.87 6.18 -7.14
N LEU A 108 9.37 5.91 -8.34
CA LEU A 108 10.53 6.59 -8.92
C LEU A 108 10.21 8.01 -9.42
N VAL A 109 8.93 8.38 -9.46
CA VAL A 109 8.46 9.68 -9.90
C VAL A 109 7.77 10.35 -8.73
N PHE A 110 8.45 11.27 -8.04
CA PHE A 110 7.90 12.08 -6.94
C PHE A 110 7.18 11.23 -5.85
N PRO A 111 7.92 10.54 -4.96
CA PRO A 111 7.32 9.64 -3.99
C PRO A 111 6.38 10.37 -3.02
N LEU A 112 5.16 9.87 -2.88
CA LEU A 112 4.08 10.45 -2.07
C LEU A 112 3.55 9.45 -1.05
N ASN A 113 4.46 8.92 -0.23
CA ASN A 113 4.10 8.03 0.86
C ASN A 113 3.10 8.71 1.79
N ALA A 114 1.99 8.03 2.08
CA ALA A 114 1.07 8.45 3.13
C ALA A 114 1.60 8.08 4.52
N VAL A 115 2.28 6.93 4.60
CA VAL A 115 2.71 6.33 5.86
C VAL A 115 4.06 5.62 5.74
N ARG A 116 4.82 5.63 6.83
CA ARG A 116 5.93 4.71 7.09
C ARG A 116 5.62 3.89 8.34
N TRP A 117 5.58 2.58 8.21
CA TRP A 117 5.39 1.67 9.34
C TRP A 117 6.70 1.48 10.11
N ARG A 118 6.71 1.86 11.39
CA ARG A 118 7.86 1.78 12.31
C ARG A 118 7.80 0.46 13.07
N THR A 119 7.90 -0.63 12.32
CA THR A 119 7.83 -1.99 12.88
C THR A 119 8.58 -2.96 11.96
N PRO A 120 9.12 -4.09 12.46
CA PRO A 120 9.78 -5.07 11.60
C PRO A 120 8.89 -5.53 10.41
N PRO A 121 9.41 -5.74 9.20
CA PRO A 121 8.56 -6.09 8.06
C PRO A 121 7.95 -7.49 8.15
N ARG A 122 8.53 -8.39 8.97
CA ARG A 122 8.06 -9.78 9.09
C ARG A 122 6.66 -9.84 9.71
N GLN A 123 5.86 -10.77 9.21
CA GLN A 123 4.51 -11.08 9.74
C GLN A 123 3.55 -9.88 9.74
N LEU A 124 3.65 -8.97 8.78
CA LEU A 124 2.69 -7.89 8.59
C LEU A 124 2.25 -7.83 7.13
N ALA A 125 0.95 -7.75 6.90
CA ALA A 125 0.39 -7.22 5.67
C ALA A 125 -0.21 -5.85 5.96
N ALA A 126 -0.01 -4.91 5.04
CA ALA A 126 -0.55 -3.56 5.13
C ALA A 126 -1.12 -3.12 3.78
N ARG A 127 -2.31 -2.52 3.83
CA ARG A 127 -3.02 -1.98 2.68
C ARG A 127 -3.60 -0.62 3.07
N VAL A 128 -2.99 0.47 2.60
CA VAL A 128 -3.53 1.83 2.76
C VAL A 128 -4.76 1.99 1.88
N THR A 129 -5.88 2.35 2.51
CA THR A 129 -7.19 2.47 1.86
C THR A 129 -7.64 3.91 1.71
N GLU A 130 -7.18 4.81 2.58
CA GLU A 130 -7.43 6.26 2.52
C GLU A 130 -6.17 7.04 2.92
N SER A 131 -5.92 8.15 2.23
CA SER A 131 -4.84 9.07 2.53
C SER A 131 -5.15 10.43 1.92
N SER A 132 -5.43 11.40 2.77
CA SER A 132 -5.68 12.79 2.40
C SER A 132 -5.07 13.73 3.46
N ARG A 133 -5.37 15.02 3.36
CA ARG A 133 -4.97 16.02 4.36
C ARG A 133 -5.86 16.02 5.61
N SER A 134 -6.96 15.27 5.63
CA SER A 134 -7.90 15.23 6.78
C SER A 134 -8.14 13.84 7.32
N ALA A 135 -7.81 12.80 6.55
CA ALA A 135 -8.02 11.42 6.95
C ALA A 135 -6.90 10.48 6.47
N PHE A 136 -6.66 9.45 7.25
CA PHE A 136 -5.81 8.32 6.88
C PHE A 136 -6.53 7.03 7.30
N ALA A 137 -6.53 6.03 6.43
CA ALA A 137 -6.98 4.70 6.79
C ALA A 137 -6.12 3.61 6.14
N ALA A 138 -5.90 2.54 6.89
CA ALA A 138 -5.22 1.37 6.40
C ALA A 138 -5.82 0.10 7.03
N GLU A 139 -5.79 -0.97 6.27
CA GLU A 139 -6.02 -2.31 6.74
C GLU A 139 -4.70 -3.00 7.02
N LEU A 140 -4.64 -3.68 8.16
CA LEU A 140 -3.44 -4.33 8.65
C LEU A 140 -3.79 -5.74 9.12
N PHE A 141 -2.89 -6.68 8.85
CA PHE A 141 -2.99 -8.05 9.37
C PHE A 141 -1.64 -8.47 9.94
N HIS A 142 -1.62 -8.81 11.23
CA HIS A 142 -0.42 -9.37 11.86
C HIS A 142 -0.50 -10.90 11.88
N PHE A 143 0.44 -11.59 11.23
CA PHE A 143 0.46 -13.06 11.15
C PHE A 143 1.05 -13.75 12.39
N GLY A 144 1.67 -13.00 13.29
CA GLY A 144 2.32 -13.55 14.48
C GLY A 144 1.31 -14.06 15.52
N PRO A 145 1.78 -14.84 16.50
CA PRO A 145 0.93 -15.49 17.49
C PRO A 145 0.53 -14.57 18.65
N GLN A 146 1.19 -13.43 18.83
CA GLN A 146 0.96 -12.49 19.92
C GLN A 146 0.51 -11.12 19.38
N PRO A 147 -0.23 -10.33 20.17
CA PRO A 147 -0.51 -8.94 19.80
C PRO A 147 0.77 -8.16 19.50
N ARG A 148 0.66 -7.20 18.59
CA ARG A 148 1.80 -6.46 18.08
C ARG A 148 1.59 -4.97 18.24
N LYS A 149 2.48 -4.34 19.01
CA LYS A 149 2.62 -2.89 19.06
C LYS A 149 3.33 -2.38 17.81
N LEU A 150 2.81 -1.31 17.25
CA LEU A 150 3.33 -0.73 16.03
C LEU A 150 3.04 0.77 16.00
N GLU A 151 3.90 1.47 15.28
CA GLU A 151 3.82 2.92 15.12
C GLU A 151 3.77 3.24 13.63
N ALA A 152 2.91 4.18 13.27
CA ALA A 152 2.79 4.73 11.93
C ALA A 152 3.31 6.17 11.95
N GLU A 153 4.24 6.47 11.05
CA GLU A 153 4.69 7.83 10.76
C GLU A 153 3.91 8.36 9.55
N LEU A 154 3.15 9.44 9.73
CA LEU A 154 2.16 9.96 8.78
C LEU A 154 2.68 11.22 8.10
N PHE A 155 2.69 11.24 6.77
CA PHE A 155 3.32 12.33 6.02
C PHE A 155 2.33 13.39 5.51
N LEU A 156 1.09 12.99 5.21
CA LEU A 156 0.10 13.87 4.55
C LEU A 156 -0.81 14.62 5.52
N LEU A 157 -1.02 14.09 6.73
CA LEU A 157 -1.87 14.73 7.73
C LEU A 157 -1.14 15.92 8.37
N PRO A 158 -1.70 17.14 8.37
CA PRO A 158 -1.13 18.30 9.05
C PRO A 158 -1.16 18.14 10.58
N ALA A 159 -0.45 19.03 11.28
CA ALA A 159 -0.58 19.13 12.74
C ALA A 159 -2.02 19.46 13.13
N GLY A 160 -2.52 18.86 14.20
CA GLY A 160 -3.91 19.00 14.63
C GLY A 160 -4.39 17.85 15.52
N ASP A 161 -5.65 17.92 15.94
CA ASP A 161 -6.30 16.88 16.72
C ASP A 161 -7.07 15.91 15.82
N TYR A 162 -6.91 14.62 16.09
CA TYR A 162 -7.48 13.53 15.31
C TYR A 162 -8.10 12.49 16.24
N GLU A 163 -9.11 11.78 15.74
CA GLU A 163 -9.64 10.59 16.37
C GLU A 163 -8.99 9.37 15.71
N LEU A 164 -8.24 8.60 16.51
CA LEU A 164 -7.74 7.29 16.12
C LEU A 164 -8.81 6.26 16.48
N THR A 165 -9.20 5.45 15.50
CA THR A 165 -10.06 4.28 15.70
C THR A 165 -9.41 3.03 15.11
N VAL A 166 -9.36 1.95 15.89
CA VAL A 166 -8.94 0.62 15.45
C VAL A 166 -10.13 -0.32 15.55
N THR A 167 -10.53 -0.93 14.45
CA THR A 167 -11.60 -1.93 14.40
C THR A 167 -11.04 -3.27 13.94
N ALA A 168 -11.70 -4.36 14.34
CA ALA A 168 -11.32 -5.71 13.95
C ALA A 168 -12.42 -6.31 13.07
N ALA A 169 -12.04 -6.95 11.96
CA ALA A 169 -12.99 -7.64 11.11
C ALA A 169 -13.73 -8.73 11.90
N GLY A 170 -15.04 -8.78 11.74
CA GLY A 170 -15.92 -9.75 12.42
C GLY A 170 -16.20 -9.46 13.89
N GLN A 171 -15.75 -8.33 14.45
CA GLN A 171 -16.07 -7.92 15.81
C GLN A 171 -16.95 -6.65 15.81
N PRO A 172 -18.02 -6.60 16.62
CA PRO A 172 -18.81 -5.40 16.77
C PRO A 172 -18.04 -4.37 17.62
N GLY A 173 -17.97 -3.14 17.13
CA GLY A 173 -17.33 -2.01 17.82
C GLY A 173 -15.85 -1.83 17.51
N ALA A 174 -15.28 -0.78 18.10
CA ALA A 174 -13.85 -0.48 18.01
C ALA A 174 -13.09 -1.25 19.11
N LEU A 175 -11.93 -1.79 18.76
CA LEU A 175 -10.94 -2.28 19.72
C LEU A 175 -10.38 -1.11 20.54
N GLU A 176 -10.23 0.03 19.88
CA GLU A 176 -9.69 1.25 20.46
C GLU A 176 -10.28 2.46 19.73
N THR A 177 -10.73 3.45 20.49
CA THR A 177 -11.02 4.79 20.00
C THR A 177 -10.42 5.80 20.96
N ARG A 178 -9.57 6.70 20.47
CA ARG A 178 -8.97 7.75 21.31
C ARG A 178 -8.59 8.98 20.51
N LYS A 179 -8.54 10.13 21.18
CA LYS A 179 -8.00 11.37 20.60
C LYS A 179 -6.48 11.31 20.56
N VAL A 180 -5.90 11.76 19.45
CA VAL A 180 -4.46 11.88 19.25
C VAL A 180 -4.16 13.26 18.69
N ARG A 181 -3.12 13.91 19.22
CA ARG A 181 -2.65 15.20 18.73
C ARG A 181 -1.38 14.98 17.91
N LEU A 182 -1.43 15.33 16.62
CA LEU A 182 -0.26 15.33 15.74
C LEU A 182 0.41 16.69 15.82
N GLY A 183 1.70 16.71 16.19
CA GLY A 183 2.52 17.92 16.23
C GLY A 183 3.30 18.15 14.94
N ASP A 184 4.51 18.69 15.09
CA ASP A 184 5.45 18.82 13.98
C ASP A 184 5.98 17.45 13.52
N PRO A 185 6.45 17.34 12.26
CA PRO A 185 7.10 16.11 11.78
C PRO A 185 8.29 15.70 12.67
N PRO A 186 8.48 14.39 12.92
CA PRO A 186 7.70 13.27 12.40
C PRO A 186 6.39 13.08 13.16
N ARG A 187 5.27 13.05 12.43
CA ARG A 187 3.93 12.86 13.02
C ARG A 187 3.70 11.36 13.20
N ARG A 188 3.62 10.92 14.45
CA ARG A 188 3.59 9.50 14.80
C ARG A 188 2.35 9.15 15.59
N VAL A 189 1.84 7.94 15.35
CA VAL A 189 0.76 7.35 16.12
C VAL A 189 1.09 5.90 16.39
N ALA A 190 1.03 5.50 17.66
CA ALA A 190 1.23 4.12 18.09
C ALA A 190 -0.11 3.44 18.35
N PHE A 191 -0.24 2.15 18.05
CA PHE A 191 -1.43 1.36 18.35
C PHE A 191 -1.05 -0.12 18.39
N GLU A 192 -1.98 -0.95 18.83
CA GLU A 192 -1.77 -2.40 18.96
C GLU A 192 -2.69 -3.15 18.00
N LEU A 193 -2.14 -4.17 17.34
CA LEU A 193 -2.94 -5.11 16.55
C LEU A 193 -3.04 -6.45 17.27
N PRO A 194 -4.24 -7.04 17.37
CA PRO A 194 -4.39 -8.43 17.78
C PRO A 194 -3.69 -9.38 16.79
N ALA A 195 -3.35 -10.57 17.30
CA ALA A 195 -2.77 -11.64 16.49
C ALA A 195 -3.80 -12.18 15.48
N ARG A 196 -3.36 -12.38 14.24
CA ARG A 196 -4.07 -13.11 13.17
C ARG A 196 -5.48 -12.60 12.87
N GLN A 197 -5.66 -11.29 12.97
CA GLN A 197 -6.92 -10.63 12.70
C GLN A 197 -6.71 -9.46 11.76
N LEU A 198 -7.64 -9.29 10.81
CA LEU A 198 -7.68 -8.13 9.94
C LEU A 198 -8.22 -6.96 10.73
N CYS A 199 -7.46 -5.88 10.83
CA CYS A 199 -7.86 -4.66 11.50
C CYS A 199 -7.88 -3.49 10.54
N THR A 200 -8.84 -2.59 10.71
CA THR A 200 -8.82 -1.27 10.07
C THR A 200 -8.38 -0.24 11.09
N VAL A 201 -7.36 0.52 10.74
CA VAL A 201 -6.89 1.67 11.50
C VAL A 201 -7.31 2.91 10.75
N ARG A 202 -7.96 3.84 11.45
CA ARG A 202 -8.41 5.10 10.89
C ARG A 202 -8.02 6.27 11.77
N LEU A 203 -7.53 7.34 11.15
CA LEU A 203 -7.39 8.65 11.75
C LEU A 203 -8.27 9.63 10.97
N GLU A 204 -9.12 10.37 11.66
CA GLU A 204 -9.96 11.43 11.10
C GLU A 204 -9.78 12.72 11.90
N ALA A 205 -9.65 13.86 11.22
CA ALA A 205 -9.48 15.15 11.88
C ALA A 205 -10.71 15.51 12.74
N ILE A 206 -10.48 15.91 14.00
CA ILE A 206 -11.54 16.35 14.90
C ILE A 206 -11.77 17.84 14.61
N GLY A 207 -12.74 18.14 13.75
CA GLY A 207 -13.18 19.51 13.48
C GLY A 207 -12.39 20.23 12.39
N SER A 208 -12.45 19.74 11.15
CA SER A 208 -12.21 20.54 9.96
C SER A 208 -13.49 20.55 9.12
N LYS A 209 -14.37 21.51 9.41
CA LYS A 209 -15.37 21.97 8.44
C LYS A 209 -14.72 23.00 7.52
#